data_AF-A0A2T5D934-F1
#
_entry.id   AF-A0A2T5D934-F1
#
_cell.length_a   1.000
_cell.length_b   1.000
_cell.length_c   1.000
_cell.angle_alpha   90.00
_cell.angle_beta   90.00
_cell.angle_gamma   90.00
#
_symmetry.space_group_name_H-M   'P 1'
#
loop_
_entity.id
_entity.type
_entity.pdbx_description
1 polymer ?
#
loop_
_entity_poly.entity_id
_entity_poly.type
_entity_poly.pdbx_seq_one_letter_code
_entity_poly.pdbx_strand_id
1 'polypeptide(L)'
;MERFIHKKADPNEIPIIFVRDTAGNIQKKVSVNEWTNRYSPASLDLLEIKLYRQALAYYSEQDYEKAIDLLKFLIIQTGYTHFEYIERLATIYRKIHAEALEYQLLSSVLASAEIIGLPVGLIKKLERRIDQLKLSMARK
;
A
#
# COMPACT_ATOMS: atom_id res chain seq x y z
N MET A 1 25.43 -29.51 -23.15
CA MET A 1 24.63 -28.34 -22.71
C MET A 1 24.14 -27.63 -23.95
N GLU A 2 22.90 -27.87 -24.35
CA GLU A 2 22.25 -27.06 -25.39
C GLU A 2 21.81 -25.73 -24.78
N ARG A 3 22.23 -24.62 -25.41
CA ARG A 3 21.75 -23.29 -25.06
C ARG A 3 20.32 -23.17 -25.55
N PHE A 4 19.36 -23.02 -24.65
CA PHE A 4 18.00 -22.62 -25.00
C PHE A 4 18.07 -21.21 -25.59
N ILE A 5 18.12 -21.13 -26.92
CA ILE A 5 17.92 -19.87 -27.64
C ILE A 5 16.45 -19.55 -27.46
N HIS A 6 16.12 -18.58 -26.61
CA HIS A 6 14.79 -17.99 -26.60
C HIS A 6 14.53 -17.42 -27.99
N LYS A 7 13.73 -18.13 -28.81
CA LYS A 7 13.16 -17.56 -30.03
C LYS A 7 12.47 -16.26 -29.63
N LYS A 8 12.83 -15.16 -30.30
CA LYS A 8 12.03 -13.92 -30.20
C LYS A 8 10.60 -14.29 -30.60
N ALA A 9 9.64 -14.01 -29.71
CA ALA A 9 8.23 -14.28 -29.96
C ALA A 9 7.80 -13.60 -31.26
N ASP A 10 7.24 -14.37 -32.20
CA ASP A 10 6.70 -13.83 -33.44
C ASP A 10 5.52 -12.90 -33.08
N PRO A 11 5.44 -11.67 -33.63
CA PRO A 11 4.31 -10.78 -33.40
C PRO A 11 2.94 -11.42 -33.65
N ASN A 12 2.87 -12.44 -34.50
CA ASN A 12 1.64 -13.18 -34.81
C ASN A 12 1.29 -14.28 -33.79
N GLU A 13 2.19 -14.62 -32.86
CA GLU A 13 1.96 -15.63 -31.80
C GLU A 13 1.48 -15.00 -30.48
N ILE A 14 1.43 -13.67 -30.38
CA ILE A 14 1.00 -12.98 -29.17
C ILE A 14 -0.53 -13.05 -29.06
N PRO A 15 -1.11 -13.65 -27.99
CA PRO A 15 -2.55 -13.76 -27.87
C PRO A 15 -3.24 -12.38 -27.86
N ILE A 16 -4.39 -12.29 -28.51
CA ILE A 16 -5.16 -11.06 -28.64
C ILE A 16 -6.42 -11.15 -27.79
N ILE A 17 -6.65 -10.13 -26.97
CA ILE A 17 -7.86 -9.94 -26.16
C ILE A 17 -8.84 -9.04 -26.93
N PHE A 18 -10.09 -9.49 -27.03
CA PHE A 18 -11.20 -8.71 -27.58
C PHE A 18 -11.98 -8.05 -26.44
N VAL A 19 -11.93 -6.73 -26.38
CA VAL A 19 -12.71 -5.98 -25.39
C VAL A 19 -14.07 -5.65 -25.99
N ARG A 20 -15.13 -6.00 -25.27
CA ARG A 20 -16.51 -5.79 -25.68
C ARG A 20 -17.16 -4.66 -24.88
N ASP A 21 -18.12 -3.98 -25.50
CA ASP A 21 -19.01 -3.05 -24.80
C ASP A 21 -20.12 -3.78 -24.03
N THR A 22 -20.96 -3.03 -23.33
CA THR A 22 -22.10 -3.57 -22.56
C THR A 22 -23.19 -4.19 -23.44
N ALA A 23 -23.16 -3.93 -24.75
CA ALA A 23 -24.04 -4.53 -25.75
C ALA A 23 -23.41 -5.78 -26.42
N GLY A 24 -22.18 -6.15 -26.03
CA GLY A 24 -21.46 -7.31 -26.53
C GLY A 24 -20.68 -7.09 -27.84
N ASN A 25 -20.65 -5.86 -28.38
CA ASN A 25 -19.90 -5.55 -29.59
C ASN A 25 -18.41 -5.37 -29.29
N ILE A 26 -17.55 -5.79 -30.21
CA ILE A 26 -16.10 -5.63 -30.07
C ILE A 26 -15.75 -4.14 -30.22
N GLN A 27 -15.32 -3.51 -29.12
CA GLN A 27 -14.91 -2.11 -29.11
C GLN A 27 -13.42 -1.95 -29.47
N LYS A 28 -12.56 -2.87 -29.03
CA LYS A 28 -11.12 -2.84 -29.34
C LYS A 28 -10.47 -4.23 -29.28
N LYS A 29 -9.40 -4.40 -30.05
CA LYS A 29 -8.49 -5.55 -29.96
C LYS A 29 -7.18 -5.07 -29.34
N VAL A 30 -6.69 -5.77 -28.33
CA VAL A 30 -5.43 -5.45 -27.64
C VAL A 30 -4.63 -6.72 -27.43
N SER A 31 -3.32 -6.67 -27.59
CA SER A 31 -2.49 -7.84 -27.27
C SER A 31 -2.47 -8.11 -25.76
N VAL A 32 -2.20 -9.34 -25.32
CA VAL A 32 -2.03 -9.64 -23.88
C VAL A 32 -0.93 -8.79 -23.26
N ASN A 33 0.17 -8.53 -23.97
CA ASN A 33 1.24 -7.67 -23.48
C ASN A 33 0.77 -6.21 -23.33
N GLU A 34 0.00 -5.71 -24.28
CA GLU A 34 -0.55 -4.35 -24.25
C GLU A 34 -1.64 -4.20 -23.19
N TRP A 35 -2.46 -5.21 -22.97
CA TRP A 35 -3.38 -5.27 -21.83
C TRP A 35 -2.59 -5.23 -20.52
N THR A 36 -1.64 -6.14 -20.36
CA THR A 36 -0.81 -6.20 -19.14
C THR A 36 -0.12 -4.87 -18.89
N ASN A 37 0.52 -4.25 -19.89
CA ASN A 37 1.22 -2.97 -19.75
C ASN A 37 0.31 -1.74 -19.63
N ARG A 38 -0.94 -1.78 -20.09
CA ARG A 38 -1.92 -0.70 -19.84
C ARG A 38 -2.59 -0.84 -18.47
N TYR A 39 -2.72 -2.07 -17.97
CA TYR A 39 -3.37 -2.41 -16.70
C TYR A 39 -2.37 -2.83 -15.61
N SER A 40 -1.08 -2.56 -15.81
CA SER A 40 0.05 -2.72 -14.88
C SER A 40 0.98 -1.58 -15.28
N PRO A 41 1.37 -0.58 -14.46
CA PRO A 41 1.23 -0.35 -13.01
C PRO A 41 0.25 0.78 -12.61
N ALA A 42 -0.38 1.50 -13.54
CA ALA A 42 -1.39 2.53 -13.22
C ALA A 42 -2.64 1.98 -12.50
N SER A 43 -2.89 0.67 -12.60
CA SER A 43 -3.92 -0.03 -11.85
C SER A 43 -3.53 -0.28 -10.39
N LEU A 44 -2.23 -0.40 -10.08
CA LEU A 44 -1.71 -0.62 -8.73
C LEU A 44 -1.81 0.68 -7.93
N ASP A 45 -1.41 1.81 -8.50
CA ASP A 45 -1.61 3.14 -7.88
C ASP A 45 -3.11 3.43 -7.68
N LEU A 46 -3.94 3.08 -8.67
CA LEU A 46 -5.40 3.23 -8.55
C LEU A 46 -5.98 2.29 -7.48
N LEU A 47 -5.48 1.07 -7.37
CA LEU A 47 -5.88 0.11 -6.36
C LEU A 47 -5.48 0.60 -4.97
N GLU A 48 -4.25 1.08 -4.80
CA GLU A 48 -3.74 1.66 -3.56
C GLU A 48 -4.61 2.81 -3.09
N ILE A 49 -4.89 3.78 -3.98
CA ILE A 49 -5.78 4.92 -3.69
C ILE A 49 -7.18 4.44 -3.30
N LYS A 50 -7.74 3.44 -3.98
CA LYS A 50 -9.06 2.88 -3.65
C LYS A 50 -9.07 2.19 -2.29
N LEU A 51 -8.06 1.39 -2.00
CA LEU A 51 -7.90 0.71 -0.71
C LEU A 51 -7.71 1.70 0.42
N TYR A 52 -6.93 2.77 0.21
CA TYR A 52 -6.78 3.81 1.23
C TYR A 52 -8.09 4.56 1.47
N ARG A 53 -8.82 4.92 0.41
CA ARG A 53 -10.17 5.51 0.56
C ARG A 53 -11.12 4.59 1.33
N GLN A 54 -11.07 3.29 1.06
CA GLN A 54 -11.87 2.30 1.79
C GLN A 54 -11.45 2.21 3.27
N ALA A 55 -10.14 2.26 3.57
CA ALA A 55 -9.65 2.30 4.94
C ALA A 55 -10.13 3.57 5.69
N LEU A 56 -10.22 4.71 5.00
CA LEU A 56 -10.79 5.94 5.56
C LEU A 56 -12.30 5.83 5.79
N ALA A 57 -13.03 5.15 4.92
CA ALA A 57 -14.46 4.87 5.12
C ALA A 57 -14.68 4.02 6.38
N TYR A 58 -13.97 2.89 6.50
CA TYR A 58 -14.03 2.05 7.71
C TYR A 58 -13.63 2.81 8.98
N TYR A 59 -12.58 3.64 8.90
CA TYR A 59 -12.18 4.51 10.01
C TYR A 59 -13.31 5.47 10.43
N SER A 60 -14.04 6.06 9.47
CA SER A 60 -15.15 6.97 9.75
C SER A 60 -16.36 6.26 10.35
N GLU A 61 -16.58 5.01 9.95
CA GLU A 61 -17.62 4.11 10.47
C GLU A 61 -17.23 3.48 11.83
N GLN A 62 -16.03 3.75 12.33
CA GLN A 62 -15.45 3.15 13.53
C GLN A 62 -15.24 1.63 13.44
N ASP A 63 -15.29 1.07 12.23
CA ASP A 63 -14.90 -0.32 11.94
C ASP A 63 -13.36 -0.40 11.87
N TYR A 64 -12.73 -0.25 13.05
CA TYR A 64 -11.28 -0.13 13.14
C TYR A 64 -10.55 -1.41 12.75
N GLU A 65 -11.17 -2.59 12.91
CA GLU A 65 -10.58 -3.88 12.52
C GLU A 65 -10.28 -3.90 11.02
N LYS A 66 -11.30 -3.61 10.19
CA LYS A 66 -11.11 -3.57 8.73
C LYS A 66 -10.20 -2.43 8.29
N ALA A 67 -10.26 -1.29 8.96
CA ALA A 67 -9.35 -0.17 8.68
C ALA A 67 -7.88 -0.55 8.95
N ILE A 68 -7.63 -1.25 10.06
CA ILE A 68 -6.28 -1.73 10.43
C ILE A 68 -5.74 -2.69 9.36
N ASP A 69 -6.54 -3.66 8.92
CA ASP A 69 -6.11 -4.65 7.94
C ASP A 69 -5.70 -4.01 6.61
N LEU A 70 -6.54 -3.09 6.11
CA LEU A 70 -6.22 -2.36 4.88
C LEU A 70 -4.97 -1.50 5.03
N LEU A 71 -4.80 -0.80 6.15
CA LEU A 71 -3.63 0.04 6.38
C LEU A 71 -2.35 -0.77 6.53
N LYS A 72 -2.39 -1.92 7.22
CA LYS A 72 -1.24 -2.83 7.30
C LYS A 72 -0.84 -3.33 5.91
N PHE A 73 -1.81 -3.75 5.11
CA PHE A 73 -1.56 -4.17 3.74
C PHE A 73 -0.89 -3.06 2.92
N LEU A 74 -1.44 -1.84 2.97
CA LEU A 74 -0.90 -0.68 2.25
C LEU A 74 0.53 -0.32 2.68
N ILE A 75 0.81 -0.35 3.98
CA ILE A 75 2.15 -0.05 4.52
C ILE A 75 3.18 -1.07 4.04
N ILE A 76 2.84 -2.37 4.06
CA ILE A 76 3.73 -3.43 3.59
C ILE A 76 3.96 -3.30 2.08
N GLN A 77 2.90 -3.08 1.30
CA GLN A 77 2.96 -2.99 -0.15
C GLN A 77 3.80 -1.81 -0.63
N THR A 78 3.76 -0.68 0.09
CA THR A 78 4.50 0.54 -0.25
C THR A 78 5.88 0.63 0.39
N GLY A 79 6.29 -0.38 1.16
CA GLY A 79 7.58 -0.37 1.84
C GLY A 79 7.75 0.82 2.79
N TYR A 80 6.69 1.21 3.50
CA TYR A 80 6.68 2.32 4.47
C TYR A 80 6.90 3.73 3.90
N THR A 81 6.87 3.90 2.57
CA THR A 81 7.11 5.21 1.92
C THR A 81 5.96 6.21 2.10
N HIS A 82 4.73 5.72 2.29
CA HIS A 82 3.52 6.54 2.49
C HIS A 82 3.22 6.77 3.98
N PHE A 83 3.71 7.91 4.50
CA PHE A 83 3.60 8.27 5.91
C PHE A 83 2.14 8.46 6.39
N GLU A 84 1.24 8.86 5.51
CA GLU A 84 -0.17 9.03 5.78
C GLU A 84 -0.87 7.73 6.21
N TYR A 85 -0.39 6.57 5.75
CA TYR A 85 -0.93 5.26 6.15
C TYR A 85 -0.47 4.90 7.57
N ILE A 86 0.81 5.14 7.84
CA ILE A 86 1.44 4.95 9.16
C ILE A 86 0.76 5.82 10.21
N GLU A 87 0.58 7.12 9.93
CA GLU A 87 -0.07 8.05 10.84
C GLU A 87 -1.52 7.69 11.14
N ARG A 88 -2.26 7.23 10.10
CA ARG A 88 -3.65 6.81 10.28
C ARG A 88 -3.72 5.57 11.16
N LEU A 89 -2.87 4.56 10.90
CA LEU A 89 -2.82 3.33 11.70
C LEU A 89 -2.42 3.61 13.15
N ALA A 90 -1.39 4.44 13.38
CA ALA A 90 -0.98 4.85 14.72
C ALA A 90 -2.10 5.57 15.46
N THR A 91 -2.86 6.43 14.77
CA THR A 91 -4.04 7.11 15.32
C THR A 91 -5.15 6.12 15.72
N ILE A 92 -5.37 5.07 14.93
CA ILE A 92 -6.33 4.01 15.27
C ILE A 92 -5.87 3.28 16.53
N TYR A 93 -4.61 2.83 16.60
CA TYR A 93 -4.08 2.16 17.79
C TYR A 93 -4.24 2.99 19.05
N ARG A 94 -3.99 4.30 18.96
CA ARG A 94 -4.24 5.23 20.06
C ARG A 94 -5.71 5.27 20.49
N LYS A 95 -6.64 5.30 19.54
CA LYS A 95 -8.10 5.35 19.80
C LYS A 95 -8.63 4.10 20.48
N ILE A 96 -8.08 2.94 20.13
CA ILE A 96 -8.47 1.65 20.72
C ILE A 96 -7.63 1.28 21.96
N HIS A 97 -6.84 2.22 22.48
CA HIS A 97 -5.96 2.02 23.64
C HIS A 97 -4.96 0.85 23.48
N ALA A 98 -4.48 0.63 22.26
CA ALA A 98 -3.47 -0.38 21.94
C ALA A 98 -2.06 0.27 21.88
N GLU A 99 -1.60 0.85 22.99
CA GLU A 99 -0.36 1.65 22.99
C GLU A 99 0.89 0.84 22.62
N ALA A 100 0.93 -0.46 22.95
CA ALA A 100 2.02 -1.34 22.55
C ALA A 100 2.14 -1.48 21.03
N LEU A 101 1.01 -1.57 20.31
CA LEU A 101 0.99 -1.67 18.85
C LEU A 101 1.36 -0.33 18.20
N GLU A 102 0.91 0.78 18.78
CA GLU A 102 1.32 2.12 18.35
C GLU A 102 2.84 2.28 18.48
N TYR A 103 3.39 1.94 19.65
CA TYR A 103 4.83 2.00 19.90
C TYR A 103 5.63 1.14 18.92
N GLN A 104 5.21 -0.11 18.71
CA GLN A 104 5.86 -1.03 17.80
C GLN A 104 5.89 -0.46 16.37
N LEU A 105 4.74 0.01 15.87
CA LEU A 105 4.64 0.60 14.53
C LEU A 105 5.58 1.79 14.36
N LEU A 106 5.54 2.76 15.27
CA LEU A 106 6.34 3.98 15.15
C LEU A 106 7.84 3.68 15.28
N SER A 107 8.21 2.75 16.15
CA SER A 107 9.61 2.34 16.33
C SER A 107 10.16 1.65 15.08
N SER A 108 9.38 0.77 14.44
CA SER A 108 9.78 0.12 13.19
C SER A 108 9.97 1.13 12.06
N VAL A 109 9.07 2.11 11.94
CA VAL A 109 9.18 3.17 10.94
C VAL A 109 10.43 4.03 11.17
N LEU A 110 10.68 4.41 12.43
CA LEU A 110 11.86 5.20 12.80
C LEU A 110 13.16 4.44 12.50
N ALA A 111 13.21 3.14 12.80
CA ALA A 111 14.36 2.30 12.48
C ALA A 111 14.64 2.20 10.96
N SER A 112 13.59 2.31 10.14
CA SER A 112 13.71 2.33 8.68
C SER A 112 13.91 3.72 8.07
N ALA A 113 13.89 4.80 8.86
CA ALA A 113 13.74 6.17 8.38
C ALA A 113 14.84 6.61 7.42
N GLU A 114 16.09 6.21 7.66
CA GLU A 114 17.22 6.51 6.77
C GLU A 114 17.09 5.80 5.42
N ILE A 115 16.62 4.55 5.43
CA ILE A 115 16.48 3.70 4.24
C ILE A 115 15.38 4.23 3.33
N ILE A 116 14.25 4.65 3.91
CA ILE A 116 13.09 5.16 3.16
C ILE A 116 13.18 6.67 2.88
N GLY A 117 14.22 7.35 3.35
CA GLY A 117 14.42 8.79 3.11
C GLY A 117 13.39 9.69 3.78
N LEU A 118 12.95 9.36 5.01
CA LEU A 118 11.96 10.18 5.73
C LEU A 118 12.50 11.60 6.00
N PRO A 119 11.72 12.66 5.73
CA PRO A 119 12.10 14.03 6.09
C PRO A 119 12.39 14.18 7.59
N VAL A 120 13.44 14.94 7.93
CA VAL A 120 13.87 15.20 9.33
C VAL A 120 12.73 15.72 10.21
N GLY A 121 11.82 16.53 9.67
CA GLY A 121 10.65 17.02 10.40
C GLY A 121 9.69 15.90 10.84
N LEU A 122 9.51 14.87 10.01
CA LEU A 122 8.69 13.71 10.34
C LEU A 122 9.40 12.79 11.34
N ILE A 123 10.71 12.60 11.20
CA ILE A 123 11.54 11.87 12.17
C ILE A 123 11.36 12.46 13.57
N LYS A 124 11.56 13.78 13.72
CA LYS A 124 11.36 14.48 15.01
C LYS A 124 9.93 14.36 15.55
N LYS A 125 8.94 14.30 14.68
CA LYS A 125 7.53 14.12 15.08
C LYS A 125 7.32 12.70 15.64
N LEU A 126 7.89 11.69 15.00
CA LEU A 126 7.82 10.30 15.46
C LEU A 126 8.51 10.11 16.82
N GLU A 127 9.74 10.63 16.97
CA GLU A 127 10.50 10.58 18.22
C GLU A 127 9.70 11.16 19.39
N ARG A 128 9.15 12.38 19.22
CA ARG A 128 8.32 13.02 20.24
C ARG A 128 7.09 12.19 20.61
N ARG A 129 6.43 11.58 19.63
CA ARG A 129 5.24 10.73 19.85
C ARG A 129 5.61 9.45 20.60
N ILE A 130 6.74 8.83 20.25
CA ILE A 130 7.28 7.67 20.94
C ILE A 130 7.62 7.99 22.40
N ASP A 131 8.26 9.13 22.67
CA ASP A 131 8.61 9.53 24.04
C ASP A 131 7.35 9.77 24.90
N GLN A 132 6.32 10.39 24.32
CA GLN A 132 5.01 10.54 24.98
C GLN A 132 4.37 9.18 25.29
N LEU A 133 4.45 8.23 24.36
CA LEU A 133 3.93 6.88 24.55
C LEU A 133 4.66 6.15 25.67
N LYS A 134 6.00 6.18 25.70
CA LYS A 134 6.80 5.57 26.77
C LYS A 134 6.40 6.11 28.15
N LEU A 135 6.24 7.42 28.27
CA LEU A 135 5.78 8.05 29.51
C LEU A 135 4.36 7.61 29.91
N SER A 136 3.46 7.47 28.94
CA SER A 136 2.09 7.01 29.21
C SER A 136 2.03 5.55 29.64
N MET A 137 2.86 4.69 29.03
CA MET A 137 2.95 3.26 29.34
C MET A 137 3.61 3.00 30.69
N ALA A 138 4.60 3.82 31.08
CA ALA A 138 5.27 3.72 32.37
C ALA A 138 4.42 4.18 33.57
N ARG A 139 3.29 4.85 33.30
CA ARG A 139 2.35 5.35 34.33
C ARG A 139 1.14 4.43 34.55
N LYS A 140 0.97 3.40 33.72
CA LYS A 140 -0.03 2.34 33.90
C LYS A 140 0.58 1.21 34.73
#